data_AF-A0A1I2FTT7-F1
#
_entry.id   AF-A0A1I2FTT7-F1
#
_cell.length_a   1.000
_cell.length_b   1.000
_cell.length_c   1.000
_cell.angle_alpha   90.00
_cell.angle_beta   90.00
_cell.angle_gamma   90.00
#
_symmetry.space_group_name_H-M   'P 1'
#
loop_
_entity.id
_entity.type
_entity.pdbx_description
1 polymer ?
#
loop_
_entity_poly.entity_id
_entity_poly.type
_entity_poly.pdbx_seq_one_letter_code
_entity_poly.pdbx_strand_id
1 'polypeptide(L)'
;MSYKYKNKDRVPYNTNSNLSEKEQADIDLMGNMKKEDRTRIGFLAQDVGSLFPELVEEDKAGNKYVDYVGLIPVLVESVKEQQEQIDELLKLAAKKGLITNKN
;
A
#
# COMPACT_ATOMS: atom_id res chain seq x y z
N MET A 1 1.30 -5.89 -7.19
CA MET A 1 0.56 -4.84 -7.92
C MET A 1 1.10 -3.49 -7.49
N SER A 2 1.65 -2.68 -8.41
CA SER A 2 2.19 -1.34 -8.12
C SER A 2 1.13 -0.28 -8.44
N TYR A 3 0.80 0.61 -7.49
CA TYR A 3 -0.18 1.67 -7.72
C TYR A 3 0.54 3.01 -7.91
N LYS A 4 0.30 3.69 -9.04
CA LYS A 4 0.78 5.06 -9.28
C LYS A 4 -0.29 6.04 -8.80
N TYR A 5 0.05 6.92 -7.87
CA TYR A 5 -0.81 8.04 -7.48
C TYR A 5 -1.06 8.93 -8.71
N LYS A 6 -2.33 9.15 -9.08
CA LYS A 6 -2.68 10.14 -10.11
C LYS A 6 -2.52 11.54 -9.51
N ASN A 7 -1.48 12.26 -9.91
CA ASN A 7 -1.38 13.70 -9.67
C ASN A 7 -2.54 14.38 -10.40
N LYS A 8 -3.53 14.88 -9.64
CA LYS A 8 -4.62 15.73 -10.14
C LYS A 8 -3.99 16.99 -10.74
N ASP A 9 -4.45 17.36 -11.93
CA ASP A 9 -3.85 18.35 -12.81
C ASP A 9 -3.37 19.62 -12.08
N ARG A 10 -2.11 19.98 -12.32
CA ARG A 10 -1.46 21.16 -11.75
C ARG A 10 -2.16 22.41 -12.29
N VAL A 11 -2.76 23.20 -11.40
CA VAL A 11 -3.19 24.55 -11.73
C VAL A 11 -1.92 25.40 -11.83
N PRO A 12 -1.61 26.04 -12.98
CA PRO A 12 -0.43 26.91 -13.08
C PRO A 12 -0.62 28.11 -12.14
N TYR A 13 0.35 28.34 -11.26
CA TYR A 13 0.35 29.52 -10.41
C TYR A 13 0.52 30.75 -11.30
N ASN A 14 -0.42 31.71 -11.24
CA ASN A 14 -0.37 32.95 -11.99
C ASN A 14 0.75 33.85 -11.43
N THR A 15 1.82 34.04 -12.19
CA THR A 15 2.90 34.97 -11.88
C THR A 15 2.48 36.40 -12.23
N ASN A 16 1.89 37.11 -11.28
CA ASN A 16 1.87 38.58 -11.36
C ASN A 16 3.30 39.09 -11.11
N SER A 17 3.83 39.76 -12.11
CA SER A 17 5.20 40.26 -12.24
C SER A 17 5.52 41.38 -11.24
N ASN A 18 5.94 41.03 -10.02
CA ASN A 18 6.69 41.89 -9.07
C ASN A 18 7.31 41.05 -7.92
N LEU A 19 7.84 39.87 -8.23
CA LEU A 19 8.53 39.03 -7.22
C LEU A 19 9.99 39.50 -7.10
N SER A 20 10.49 39.62 -5.88
CA SER A 20 11.91 39.85 -5.64
C SER A 20 12.74 38.65 -6.10
N GLU A 21 13.99 38.88 -6.49
CA GLU A 21 14.91 37.81 -6.91
C GLU A 21 15.04 36.69 -5.88
N LYS A 22 14.90 37.03 -4.59
CA LYS A 22 14.89 36.09 -3.47
C LYS A 22 13.63 35.21 -3.47
N GLU A 23 12.45 35.80 -3.68
CA GLU A 23 11.20 35.04 -3.76
C GLU A 23 11.18 34.12 -4.99
N GLN A 24 11.76 34.56 -6.11
CA GLN A 24 11.91 33.71 -7.29
C GLN A 24 12.86 32.53 -7.03
N ALA A 25 13.97 32.76 -6.33
CA ALA A 25 14.91 31.71 -5.94
C ALA A 25 14.29 30.70 -4.94
N ASP A 26 13.47 31.17 -4.00
CA ASP A 26 12.76 30.31 -3.04
C ASP A 26 11.68 29.46 -3.75
N ILE A 27 10.98 30.01 -4.74
CA ILE A 27 10.03 29.27 -5.60
C ILE A 27 10.74 28.20 -6.42
N ASP A 28 11.89 28.53 -7.03
CA ASP A 28 12.68 27.58 -7.79
C ASP A 28 13.26 26.48 -6.88
N LEU A 29 13.67 26.83 -5.65
CA LEU A 29 14.09 25.85 -4.64
C LEU A 29 12.94 24.92 -4.24
N MET A 30 11.73 25.45 -4.03
CA MET A 30 10.53 24.66 -3.74
C MET A 30 10.09 23.79 -4.92
N GLY A 31 10.21 24.27 -6.16
CA GLY A 31 9.92 23.50 -7.38
C GLY A 31 10.93 22.38 -7.64
N ASN A 32 12.19 22.58 -7.21
CA ASN A 32 13.27 21.60 -7.30
C ASN A 32 13.32 20.61 -6.13
N MET A 33 12.60 20.86 -5.03
CA MET A 33 12.25 19.81 -4.04
C MET A 33 11.23 18.85 -4.66
N LYS A 34 11.62 18.17 -5.73
CA LYS A 34 10.90 17.04 -6.31
C LYS A 34 10.71 16.01 -5.21
N LYS A 35 9.47 15.87 -4.74
CA LYS A 35 9.04 14.66 -4.04
C LYS A 35 9.53 13.49 -4.87
N GLU A 36 10.40 12.66 -4.30
CA GLU A 36 10.86 11.46 -4.96
C GLU A 36 9.62 10.67 -5.38
N ASP A 37 9.44 10.49 -6.69
CA ASP A 37 8.41 9.63 -7.27
C ASP A 37 8.78 8.16 -7.00
N ARG A 38 8.81 7.80 -5.71
CA ARG A 38 9.01 6.43 -5.27
C ARG A 38 7.74 5.67 -5.58
N THR A 39 7.84 4.70 -6.47
CA THR A 39 6.76 3.75 -6.70
C THR A 39 6.48 3.04 -5.38
N ARG A 40 5.25 3.15 -4.88
CA ARG A 40 4.80 2.44 -3.69
C ARG A 40 4.01 1.22 -4.12
N ILE A 41 4.35 0.08 -3.54
CA ILE A 41 3.57 -1.15 -3.66
C ILE A 41 2.60 -1.17 -2.49
N GLY A 42 1.33 -1.47 -2.76
CA GLY A 42 0.27 -1.48 -1.75
C GLY A 42 -1.01 -2.08 -2.29
N PHE A 43 -2.06 -2.04 -1.48
CA PHE A 43 -3.39 -2.55 -1.84
C PHE A 43 -4.32 -1.45 -2.34
N LEU A 44 -5.30 -1.84 -3.16
CA LEU A 44 -6.43 -0.99 -3.49
C LEU A 44 -7.42 -1.04 -2.33
N ALA A 45 -7.71 0.12 -1.72
CA ALA A 45 -8.58 0.19 -0.55
C ALA A 45 -9.98 -0.37 -0.82
N GLN A 46 -10.49 -0.24 -2.04
CA GLN A 46 -11.79 -0.78 -2.45
C GLN A 46 -11.81 -2.31 -2.45
N ASP A 47 -10.73 -2.94 -2.91
CA ASP A 47 -10.61 -4.40 -2.94
C ASP A 47 -10.49 -4.94 -1.51
N VAL A 48 -9.65 -4.31 -0.69
CA VAL A 48 -9.51 -4.66 0.74
C VAL A 48 -10.85 -4.50 1.46
N GLY A 49 -11.51 -3.35 1.31
CA GLY A 49 -12.77 -3.06 1.99
C GLY A 49 -13.94 -3.92 1.54
N SER A 50 -13.84 -4.62 0.41
CA SER A 50 -14.85 -5.59 -0.02
C SER A 50 -14.80 -6.89 0.80
N LEU A 51 -13.64 -7.22 1.38
CA LEU A 51 -13.41 -8.41 2.19
C LEU A 51 -13.24 -8.09 3.68
N PHE A 52 -12.57 -6.98 3.97
CA PHE A 52 -12.22 -6.48 5.31
C PHE A 52 -12.62 -5.00 5.43
N PRO A 53 -13.92 -4.68 5.55
CA PRO A 53 -14.40 -3.30 5.68
C PRO A 53 -13.75 -2.54 6.84
N GLU A 54 -13.43 -3.23 7.93
CA GLU A 54 -12.79 -2.71 9.14
C GLU A 54 -11.33 -2.25 8.94
N LEU A 55 -10.69 -2.71 7.86
CA LEU A 55 -9.32 -2.31 7.52
C LEU A 55 -9.28 -1.12 6.55
N VAL A 56 -10.42 -0.46 6.31
CA VAL A 56 -10.52 0.67 5.40
C VAL A 56 -11.18 1.85 6.06
N GLU A 57 -10.46 2.98 6.07
CA GLU A 57 -10.96 4.26 6.56
C GLU A 57 -11.30 5.19 5.38
N GLU A 58 -12.26 6.08 5.60
CA GLU A 58 -12.65 7.11 4.64
C GLU A 58 -12.51 8.49 5.28
N ASP A 59 -11.83 9.41 4.60
CA ASP A 59 -11.74 10.80 5.06
C ASP A 59 -13.00 11.62 4.71
N LYS A 60 -13.08 12.85 5.22
CA LYS A 60 -14.22 13.75 4.95
C LYS A 60 -14.38 14.12 3.47
N ALA A 61 -13.37 13.89 2.64
CA ALA A 61 -13.40 14.15 1.19
C ALA A 61 -13.74 12.88 0.37
N GLY A 62 -14.02 11.76 1.04
CA GLY A 62 -14.38 10.50 0.39
C GLY A 62 -13.20 9.68 -0.11
N ASN A 63 -11.96 10.02 0.29
CA ASN A 63 -10.80 9.20 -0.07
C ASN A 63 -10.68 8.02 0.90
N LYS A 64 -10.43 6.83 0.33
CA LYS A 64 -10.29 5.58 1.10
C LYS A 64 -8.82 5.22 1.31
N TYR A 65 -8.50 4.76 2.51
CA TYR A 65 -7.15 4.37 2.93
C TYR A 65 -7.19 3.02 3.64
N VAL A 66 -6.13 2.23 3.53
CA VAL A 66 -6.00 0.94 4.21
C VAL A 66 -5.31 1.14 5.56
N ASP A 67 -5.86 0.58 6.63
CA ASP A 67 -5.18 0.43 7.91
C ASP A 67 -4.15 -0.72 7.82
N TYR A 68 -2.92 -0.35 7.46
CA TYR A 68 -1.80 -1.30 7.38
C TYR A 68 -1.37 -1.84 8.74
N VAL A 69 -1.65 -1.13 9.85
CA VAL A 69 -1.31 -1.61 11.20
C VAL A 69 -2.31 -2.68 11.61
N GLY A 70 -3.61 -2.43 11.41
CA GLY A 70 -4.68 -3.40 11.61
C GLY A 70 -4.57 -4.64 10.71
N LEU A 71 -3.94 -4.52 9.54
CA LEU A 71 -3.70 -5.65 8.64
C LEU A 71 -2.66 -6.65 9.20
N ILE A 72 -1.72 -6.22 10.04
CA ILE A 72 -0.66 -7.09 10.61
C ILE A 72 -1.23 -8.31 11.35
N PRO A 73 -2.13 -8.17 12.35
CA PRO A 73 -2.68 -9.33 13.04
C PRO A 73 -3.43 -10.29 12.11
N VAL A 74 -4.15 -9.78 11.10
CA VAL A 74 -4.85 -10.61 10.09
C VAL A 74 -3.86 -11.45 9.29
N LEU A 75 -2.75 -10.84 8.86
CA LEU A 75 -1.68 -11.54 8.14
C LEU A 75 -1.02 -12.61 9.01
N VAL A 76 -0.75 -12.30 10.28
CA VAL A 76 -0.14 -13.25 11.21
C VAL A 76 -1.04 -14.47 11.40
N GLU A 77 -2.35 -14.25 11.57
CA GLU A 77 -3.29 -15.36 11.74
C GLU A 77 -3.44 -16.19 10.46
N SER A 78 -3.52 -15.51 9.30
CA SER A 78 -3.57 -16.19 8.00
C SER A 78 -2.35 -17.07 7.75
N VAL A 79 -1.15 -16.65 8.16
CA VAL A 79 0.08 -17.46 8.04
C VAL A 79 0.02 -18.68 8.96
N LYS A 80 -0.50 -18.57 10.18
CA LYS A 80 -0.67 -19.73 11.08
C LYS A 80 -1.67 -20.72 10.52
N GLU A 81 -2.85 -20.26 10.10
CA GLU A 81 -3.88 -21.10 9.49
C GLU A 81 -3.35 -21.80 8.23
N GLN A 82 -2.58 -21.09 7.40
CA GLN A 82 -1.93 -21.68 6.24
C GLN A 82 -0.89 -22.74 6.65
N GLN A 83 -0.12 -22.52 7.72
CA GLN A 83 0.83 -23.51 8.23
C GLN A 83 0.11 -24.78 8.72
N GLU A 84 -1.03 -24.64 9.41
CA GLU A 84 -1.85 -25.78 9.84
C GLU A 84 -2.36 -26.59 8.64
N GLN A 85 -2.86 -25.91 7.60
CA GLN A 85 -3.29 -26.57 6.35
C GLN A 85 -2.14 -27.31 5.67
N ILE A 86 -0.93 -26.72 5.64
CA ILE A 86 0.27 -27.37 5.09
C ILE A 86 0.60 -28.63 5.89
N ASP A 87 0.60 -28.56 7.22
CA ASP A 87 0.91 -29.69 8.08
C ASP A 87 -0.10 -30.83 7.91
N GLU A 88 -1.38 -30.51 7.75
CA GLU A 88 -2.43 -31.48 7.42
C GLU A 88 -2.22 -32.13 6.06
N LEU A 89 -1.94 -31.33 5.02
CA LEU A 89 -1.65 -31.84 3.68
C LEU A 89 -0.42 -32.75 3.68
N LEU A 90 0.63 -32.40 4.41
CA LEU A 90 1.83 -33.24 4.55
C LEU A 90 1.52 -34.56 5.26
N LYS A 91 0.73 -34.54 6.35
CA LYS A 91 0.28 -35.77 7.04
C LYS A 91 -0.52 -36.67 6.09
N LEU A 92 -1.43 -36.10 5.31
CA LEU A 92 -2.23 -36.83 4.33
C LEU A 92 -1.36 -37.42 3.21
N ALA A 93 -0.40 -36.65 2.71
CA ALA A 93 0.55 -37.11 1.70
C ALA A 93 1.42 -38.25 2.22
N ALA A 94 1.91 -38.16 3.46
CA ALA A 94 2.68 -39.21 4.12
C ALA A 94 1.84 -40.49 4.33
N LYS A 95 0.59 -40.37 4.80
CA LYS A 95 -0.34 -41.50 4.95
C LYS A 95 -0.63 -42.21 3.62
N LYS A 96 -0.65 -41.46 2.52
CA LYS A 96 -0.82 -41.98 1.16
C LYS A 96 0.48 -42.52 0.54
N GLY A 97 1.61 -42.46 1.25
CA GLY A 97 2.91 -42.91 0.75
C GLY A 97 3.52 -42.02 -0.34
N LEU A 98 3.00 -40.80 -0.52
CA LEU A 98 3.46 -39.87 -1.57
C LEU A 98 4.77 -39.15 -1.18
N ILE A 99 5.04 -39.05 0.13
CA ILE A 99 6.27 -38.48 0.69
C ILE A 99 6.77 -39.35 1.83
N THR A 100 8.10 -39.48 1.96
CA THR A 100 8.76 -40.14 3.09
C THR A 100 9.27 -39.08 4.06
N ASN A 101 8.93 -39.19 5.35
CA ASN A 101 9.58 -38.40 6.39
C ASN A 101 11.07 -38.73 6.38
N LYS A 102 11.91 -37.81 5.88
CA LYS A 102 13.32 -37.80 6.23
C LYS A 102 13.41 -37.26 7.64
N ASN A 103 13.77 -38.15 8.56
CA ASN A 103 14.07 -37.85 9.97
C ASN A 103 14.95 -36.60 10.12
#